data_AF-A0A927LG43-F1
#
_entry.id   AF-A0A927LG43-F1
#
_cell.length_a   1.000
_cell.length_b   1.000
_cell.length_c   1.000
_cell.angle_alpha   90.00
_cell.angle_beta   90.00
_cell.angle_gamma   90.00
#
_symmetry.space_group_name_H-M   'P 1'
#
loop_
_entity.id
_entity.type
_entity.pdbx_description
1 polymer ?
#
loop_
_entity_poly.entity_id
_entity_poly.type
_entity_poly.pdbx_seq_one_letter_code
_entity_poly.pdbx_strand_id
1 'polypeptide(L)'
;MIAGTKADKVIGVIEKIALKKRNLVQEITLDMAGNMNLIAKKYFPNATRVTDRFHVKKLTTKALQEIRIKYRWEAIDQENNGIEKENQISNL
;
A
#
# COMPACT_ATOMS: atom_id res chain seq x y z
N MET A 1 -1.53 23.53 4.33
CA MET A 1 -1.40 22.11 3.90
C MET A 1 -0.15 21.55 4.57
N ILE A 2 -0.20 20.38 5.23
CA ILE A 2 0.99 19.79 5.88
C ILE A 2 1.69 18.90 4.85
N ALA A 3 2.96 19.21 4.53
CA ALA A 3 3.77 18.36 3.67
C ALA A 3 4.45 17.26 4.50
N GLY A 4 4.06 16.00 4.27
CA GLY A 4 4.64 14.80 4.90
C GLY A 4 3.90 14.28 6.13
N THR A 5 4.22 13.03 6.51
CA THR A 5 3.52 12.22 7.52
C THR A 5 4.31 12.04 8.83
N LYS A 6 5.31 12.89 9.10
CA LYS A 6 6.08 12.82 10.34
C LYS A 6 5.13 12.98 11.53
N ALA A 7 5.11 11.99 12.42
CA ALA A 7 4.17 11.88 13.53
C ALA A 7 4.11 13.17 14.36
N ASP A 8 5.27 13.76 14.69
CA ASP A 8 5.35 14.96 15.53
C ASP A 8 4.64 16.18 14.92
N LYS A 9 4.72 16.34 13.59
CA LYS A 9 4.02 17.44 12.90
C LYS A 9 2.50 17.24 12.90
N VAL A 10 2.06 15.99 12.74
CA VAL A 10 0.64 15.64 12.75
C VAL A 10 0.05 15.84 14.16
N ILE A 11 0.78 15.39 15.17
CA ILE A 11 0.42 15.56 16.59
C ILE A 11 0.23 17.04 16.94
N GLY A 12 1.21 17.89 16.62
CA GLY A 12 1.15 19.31 16.96
C GLY A 12 -0.01 20.07 16.30
N VAL A 13 -0.61 19.52 15.24
CA VAL A 13 -1.81 20.08 14.61
C VAL A 13 -3.09 19.53 15.25
N ILE A 14 -3.14 18.21 15.53
CA ILE A 14 -4.28 17.59 16.20
C ILE A 14 -4.49 18.18 17.60
N GLU A 15 -3.41 18.51 18.31
CA GLU A 15 -3.49 19.12 19.65
C GLU A 15 -4.09 20.53 19.65
N LYS A 16 -4.09 21.24 18.51
CA LYS A 16 -4.80 22.51 18.35
C LYS A 16 -6.33 22.34 18.32
N ILE A 17 -6.82 21.11 18.11
CA ILE A 17 -8.24 20.79 18.10
C ILE A 17 -8.67 20.47 19.53
N ALA A 18 -9.68 21.19 20.03
CA ALA A 18 -10.23 20.96 21.36
C ALA A 18 -10.67 19.49 21.55
N LEU A 19 -10.40 18.91 22.72
CA LEU A 19 -10.70 17.51 23.03
C LEU A 19 -12.17 17.16 22.80
N LYS A 20 -13.09 18.06 23.19
CA LYS A 20 -14.53 17.90 22.96
C LYS A 20 -14.86 17.65 21.49
N LYS A 21 -14.19 18.33 20.55
CA LYS A 21 -14.39 18.13 19.11
C LYS A 21 -13.79 16.81 18.62
N ARG A 22 -12.61 16.44 19.14
CA ARG A 22 -11.96 15.17 18.79
C ARG A 22 -12.80 13.95 19.21
N ASN A 23 -13.48 14.05 20.35
CA ASN A 23 -14.36 12.99 20.85
C ASN A 23 -15.64 12.79 20.02
N LEU A 24 -15.99 13.73 19.13
CA LEU A 24 -17.13 13.62 18.21
C LEU A 24 -16.79 12.85 16.92
N VAL A 25 -15.51 12.55 16.67
CA VAL A 25 -15.10 11.81 15.48
C VAL A 25 -15.59 10.37 15.60
N GLN A 26 -16.38 9.93 14.61
CA GLN A 26 -16.97 8.59 14.57
C GLN A 26 -16.06 7.57 13.89
N GLU A 27 -15.34 7.99 12.85
CA GLU A 27 -14.47 7.13 12.05
C GLU A 27 -13.21 7.88 11.64
N ILE A 28 -12.09 7.16 11.64
CA ILE A 28 -10.82 7.61 11.09
C ILE A 28 -10.28 6.53 10.15
N THR A 29 -10.01 6.92 8.91
CA THR A 29 -9.32 6.07 7.94
C THR A 29 -7.81 6.29 8.05
N LEU A 30 -7.04 5.22 8.16
CA LEU A 30 -5.60 5.24 8.42
C LEU A 30 -4.84 4.55 7.29
N ASP A 31 -3.68 5.09 6.95
CA ASP A 31 -2.69 4.32 6.20
C ASP A 31 -2.23 3.10 7.03
N MET A 32 -1.55 2.16 6.37
CA MET A 32 -1.07 0.94 7.04
C MET A 32 0.24 1.16 7.82
N ALA A 33 0.67 2.41 8.08
CA ALA A 33 1.86 2.69 8.85
C ALA A 33 1.57 2.65 10.37
N GLY A 34 2.46 2.02 11.13
CA GLY A 34 2.26 1.80 12.57
C GLY A 34 2.13 3.08 13.39
N ASN A 35 2.77 4.17 12.96
CA ASN A 35 2.71 5.48 13.63
C ASN A 35 1.31 6.12 13.57
N MET A 36 0.56 5.97 12.47
CA MET A 36 -0.78 6.53 12.33
C MET A 36 -1.78 5.87 13.27
N ASN A 37 -1.62 4.57 13.51
CA ASN A 37 -2.48 3.84 14.44
C ASN A 37 -2.31 4.31 15.89
N LEU A 38 -1.08 4.64 16.30
CA LEU A 38 -0.82 5.21 17.62
C LEU A 38 -1.44 6.60 17.79
N ILE A 39 -1.30 7.47 16.78
CA ILE A 39 -1.90 8.81 16.78
C ILE A 39 -3.43 8.72 16.87
N ALA A 40 -4.04 7.86 16.05
CA ALA A 40 -5.48 7.66 16.03
C ALA A 40 -6.02 7.22 17.40
N LYS A 41 -5.38 6.22 18.01
CA LYS A 41 -5.75 5.73 19.35
C LYS A 41 -5.64 6.83 20.41
N LYS A 42 -4.57 7.61 20.39
CA LYS A 42 -4.29 8.61 21.43
C LYS A 42 -5.22 9.82 21.33
N TYR A 43 -5.52 10.27 20.12
CA TYR A 43 -6.18 11.56 19.91
C TYR A 43 -7.62 11.48 19.42
N PHE A 44 -8.06 10.30 18.96
CA PHE A 44 -9.44 10.03 18.56
C PHE A 44 -9.93 8.70 19.18
N PRO A 45 -9.95 8.60 20.53
CA PRO A 45 -10.17 7.33 21.22
C PRO A 45 -11.54 6.70 20.96
N ASN A 46 -12.54 7.53 20.61
CA ASN A 46 -13.91 7.08 20.34
C ASN A 46 -14.16 6.74 18.86
N ALA A 47 -13.20 7.03 17.97
CA ALA A 47 -13.37 6.81 16.54
C ALA A 47 -13.10 5.36 16.17
N THR A 48 -13.94 4.82 15.29
CA THR A 48 -13.69 3.56 14.60
C THR A 48 -12.49 3.74 13.68
N ARG A 49 -11.50 2.85 13.80
CA ARG A 49 -10.27 2.90 12.99
C ARG A 49 -10.42 1.96 11.81
N VAL A 50 -10.41 2.51 10.61
CA VAL A 50 -10.58 1.77 9.35
C VAL A 50 -9.31 1.87 8.51
N THR A 51 -8.94 0.79 7.82
CA THR A 51 -7.79 0.81 6.92
C THR A 51 -8.12 1.50 5.60
N ASP A 52 -7.21 2.34 5.12
CA ASP A 52 -7.36 3.01 3.84
C ASP A 52 -7.40 2.01 2.66
N ARG A 53 -8.54 1.98 1.97
CA ARG A 53 -8.78 1.15 0.79
C ARG A 53 -7.79 1.40 -0.34
N PHE A 54 -7.27 2.63 -0.50
CA PHE A 54 -6.32 2.94 -1.57
C PHE A 54 -4.97 2.26 -1.34
N HIS A 55 -4.53 2.20 -0.09
CA HIS A 55 -3.31 1.49 0.29
C HIS A 55 -3.44 -0.02 0.06
N VAL A 56 -4.57 -0.61 0.47
CA VAL A 56 -4.87 -2.03 0.23
C VAL A 56 -4.90 -2.35 -1.27
N LYS A 57 -5.59 -1.51 -2.06
CA LYS A 57 -5.63 -1.66 -3.52
C LYS A 57 -4.24 -1.56 -4.14
N LYS A 58 -3.42 -0.59 -3.72
CA LYS A 58 -2.05 -0.43 -4.21
C LYS A 58 -1.18 -1.66 -3.94
N LEU A 59 -1.26 -2.23 -2.74
CA LEU A 59 -0.54 -3.47 -2.38
C LEU A 59 -0.99 -4.65 -3.23
N THR A 60 -2.31 -4.82 -3.38
CA THR A 60 -2.89 -5.92 -4.18
C THR A 60 -2.48 -5.81 -5.64
N THR A 61 -2.60 -4.60 -6.22
CA THR A 61 -2.16 -4.35 -7.59
C THR A 61 -0.68 -4.63 -7.75
N LYS A 62 0.18 -4.21 -6.82
CA LYS A 62 1.62 -4.47 -6.89
C LYS A 62 1.92 -5.98 -6.88
N ALA A 63 1.31 -6.73 -5.97
CA ALA A 63 1.47 -8.19 -5.92
C ALA A 63 1.02 -8.87 -7.22
N LEU A 64 -0.12 -8.46 -7.76
CA LEU A 64 -0.62 -8.99 -9.03
C LEU A 64 0.31 -8.66 -10.21
N GLN A 65 0.93 -7.47 -10.19
CA GLN A 65 1.91 -7.08 -11.19
C GLN A 65 3.17 -7.94 -11.15
N GLU A 66 3.67 -8.26 -9.96
CA GLU A 66 4.83 -9.15 -9.78
C GLU A 66 4.55 -10.55 -10.35
N ILE A 67 3.37 -11.12 -10.05
CA ILE A 67 2.92 -12.40 -10.61
C ILE A 67 2.83 -12.32 -12.14
N ARG A 68 2.22 -11.27 -12.68
CA ARG A 68 2.08 -11.08 -14.13
C ARG A 68 3.43 -10.99 -14.84
N ILE A 69 4.39 -10.27 -14.24
CA ILE A 69 5.74 -10.15 -14.78
C ILE A 69 6.42 -11.51 -14.81
N LYS A 70 6.32 -12.30 -13.73
CA LYS A 70 6.87 -13.66 -13.67
C LYS A 70 6.34 -14.54 -14.81
N TYR A 71 5.01 -14.60 -14.99
CA TYR A 71 4.42 -15.40 -16.07
C TYR A 71 4.83 -14.92 -17.47
N ARG A 72 5.01 -13.61 -17.66
CA ARG A 72 5.50 -13.09 -18.94
C ARG A 72 6.93 -13.55 -19.24
N TRP A 73 7.82 -13.53 -18.24
CA TRP A 73 9.17 -14.05 -18.40
C TRP A 73 9.17 -15.55 -18.72
N GLU A 74 8.36 -16.35 -18.01
CA GLU A 74 8.22 -17.79 -18.29
C GLU A 74 7.74 -18.07 -19.73
N ALA A 75 6.79 -17.29 -20.25
CA ALA A 75 6.31 -17.43 -21.62
C ALA A 75 7.39 -17.08 -22.65
N ILE A 76 8.15 -16.00 -22.40
CA ILE A 76 9.27 -15.58 -23.28
C ILE A 76 10.38 -16.65 -23.27
N ASP A 77 10.73 -17.20 -22.11
CA ASP A 77 11.74 -18.25 -22.01
C ASP A 77 11.30 -19.54 -22.73
N GLN A 78 10.01 -19.90 -22.66
CA GLN A 78 9.47 -21.04 -23.41
C GLN A 78 9.56 -20.82 -24.92
N GLU A 79 9.23 -19.62 -25.40
CA GLU A 79 9.33 -19.25 -26.82
C GLU A 79 10.80 -19.31 -27.29
N ASN A 80 11.72 -18.70 -26.53
CA ASN A 80 13.15 -18.72 -26.85
C ASN A 80 13.71 -20.16 -26.91
N ASN A 81 13.37 -21.00 -25.93
CA ASN A 81 13.77 -22.42 -25.94
C ASN A 81 13.20 -23.19 -27.13
N GLY A 82 12.01 -22.82 -27.62
CA GLY A 82 11.41 -23.38 -28.83
C GLY A 82 12.22 -23.02 -30.08
N ILE A 83 12.51 -21.72 -30.24
CA ILE A 83 13.32 -21.20 -31.35
C ILE A 83 14.72 -21.82 -31.36
N GLU A 84 15.37 -21.94 -30.20
CA GLU A 84 16.69 -22.59 -30.09
C GLU A 84 16.66 -24.05 -30.53
N LYS A 85 15.61 -24.80 -30.15
CA LYS A 85 15.44 -26.20 -30.59
C LYS A 85 15.22 -26.30 -32.10
N GLU A 86 14.37 -25.46 -32.67
CA GLU A 86 14.12 -25.43 -34.13
C GLU A 86 15.38 -25.08 -34.92
N ASN A 87 16.18 -24.12 -34.42
CA ASN A 87 17.45 -23.75 -35.02
C ASN A 87 18.49 -24.88 -34.94
N GLN A 88 18.51 -25.66 -33.86
CA GLN A 88 19.40 -26.83 -33.76
C GLN A 88 18.99 -27.93 -34.73
N ILE A 89 17.69 -28.20 -34.88
CA ILE A 89 17.18 -29.22 -35.81
C ILE A 89 17.45 -28.81 -37.26
N SER A 90 17.32 -27.53 -37.61
CA SER A 90 17.53 -27.04 -38.98
C SER A 90 19.00 -27.00 -39.41
N ASN A 91 19.94 -27.10 -38.46
CA ASN A 91 21.38 -27.12 -38.72
C ASN A 91 21.99 -28.54 -38.70
N LEU A 92 21.14 -29.58 -38.60
CA LEU A 92 21.48 -30.99 -38.73
C LEU A 92 21.02 -31.51 -40.11
#